data_AF-A0A9D9Z314-F1
#
_entry.id   AF-A0A9D9Z314-F1
#
_cell.length_a   1.000
_cell.length_b   1.000
_cell.length_c   1.000
_cell.angle_alpha   90.00
_cell.angle_beta   90.00
_cell.angle_gamma   90.00
#
_symmetry.space_group_name_H-M   'P 1'
#
loop_
_entity.id
_entity.type
_entity.pdbx_description
1 polymer ?
#
loop_
_entity_poly.entity_id
_entity_poly.type
_entity_poly.pdbx_seq_one_letter_code
_entity_poly.pdbx_strand_id
1 'polypeptide(L)' 'CGLSRCDFFLTEDGDIFLNELNTMPGFTQWSMYPLLWDNMGLAYPDLIEELVRLAKEMFEKRESHLI' A
#
# COMPACT_ATOMS: atom_id res chain seq x y z
N CYS A 1 -0.40 5.87 8.44
CA CYS A 1 0.58 4.92 7.90
C CYS A 1 0.42 4.90 6.38
N GLY A 2 1.43 4.44 5.64
CA GLY A 2 1.50 4.55 4.17
C GLY A 2 0.92 3.35 3.44
N LEU A 3 1.77 2.40 3.02
CA LEU A 3 1.41 1.29 2.15
C LEU A 3 1.91 -0.07 2.64
N SER A 4 1.25 -1.11 2.14
CA SER A 4 1.82 -2.45 2.05
C SER A 4 1.14 -3.26 0.93
N ARG A 5 1.87 -4.17 0.30
CA ARG A 5 1.32 -5.27 -0.52
C ARG A 5 1.37 -6.55 0.32
N CYS A 6 0.22 -7.18 0.53
CA CYS A 6 0.12 -8.47 1.21
C CYS A 6 -0.07 -9.56 0.14
N ASP A 7 0.84 -10.52 0.09
CA ASP A 7 0.79 -11.61 -0.86
C ASP A 7 0.29 -12.87 -0.18
N PHE A 8 -0.63 -13.57 -0.84
CA PHE A 8 -1.34 -14.71 -0.27
C PHE A 8 -1.18 -15.94 -1.16
N PHE A 9 -1.23 -17.12 -0.55
CA PHE A 9 -1.59 -18.35 -1.23
C PHE A 9 -3.08 -18.65 -1.01
N LEU A 10 -3.75 -19.11 -2.06
CA LEU A 10 -5.12 -19.61 -2.04
C LEU A 10 -5.07 -21.08 -2.46
N THR A 11 -5.54 -21.99 -1.61
CA THR A 11 -5.60 -23.43 -1.94
C THR A 11 -6.85 -23.75 -2.76
N GLU A 12 -6.87 -24.92 -3.42
CA GLU A 12 -8.05 -25.41 -4.16
C GLU A 12 -9.28 -25.59 -3.25
N ASP A 13 -9.06 -25.94 -1.98
CA ASP A 13 -10.11 -26.06 -0.96
C ASP A 13 -10.60 -24.71 -0.41
N GLY A 14 -9.97 -23.60 -0.83
CA GLY A 14 -10.36 -22.23 -0.47
C GLY A 14 -9.66 -21.66 0.76
N ASP A 15 -8.66 -22.34 1.33
CA ASP A 15 -7.89 -21.81 2.44
C ASP A 15 -6.96 -20.67 1.98
N ILE A 16 -6.88 -19.62 2.78
CA ILE A 16 -6.06 -18.43 2.51
C ILE A 16 -4.91 -18.39 3.50
N PHE A 17 -3.68 -18.33 2.99
CA PHE A 17 -2.47 -18.20 3.78
C PHE A 17 -1.74 -16.90 3.42
N LEU A 18 -1.43 -16.07 4.43
CA LEU A 18 -0.53 -14.93 4.23
C LEU A 18 0.89 -15.46 4.02
N ASN A 19 1.48 -15.15 2.86
CA ASN A 19 2.83 -15.54 2.51
C ASN A 19 3.84 -14.48 2.95
N GLU A 20 3.67 -13.26 2.46
CA GLU A 20 4.58 -12.14 2.76
C GLU A 20 3.87 -10.80 2.84
N LEU A 21 4.45 -9.90 3.62
CA LEU A 21 4.02 -8.51 3.74
C LEU A 21 5.15 -7.60 3.27
N ASN A 22 4.93 -6.93 2.14
CA ASN A 22 5.88 -6.00 1.55
C ASN A 22 5.53 -4.58 1.95
N THR A 23 6.36 -3.92 2.75
CA THR A 23 6.19 -2.50 3.13
C THR A 23 6.78 -1.54 2.09
N MET A 24 7.61 -2.06 1.18
CA MET A 24 8.19 -1.34 0.03
C MET A 24 8.06 -2.19 -1.23
N PRO A 25 6.83 -2.40 -1.76
CA PRO A 25 6.64 -3.19 -2.97
C PRO A 25 7.22 -2.48 -4.20
N GLY A 26 7.42 -3.22 -5.29
CA GLY A 26 7.71 -2.63 -6.59
C GLY A 26 6.69 -1.54 -6.93
N PHE A 27 7.18 -0.39 -7.39
CA PHE A 27 6.39 0.84 -7.48
C PHE A 27 6.42 1.50 -8.87
N THR A 28 6.81 0.77 -9.90
CA THR A 28 6.65 1.28 -11.28
C THR A 28 5.16 1.27 -11.65
N GLN A 29 4.74 2.05 -12.64
CA GLN A 29 3.35 2.05 -13.14
C GLN A 29 2.84 0.66 -13.58
N TRP A 30 3.76 -0.27 -13.86
CA TRP A 30 3.47 -1.67 -14.25
C TRP A 30 3.62 -2.67 -13.10
N SER A 31 3.97 -2.21 -11.90
CA SER A 31 4.12 -3.06 -10.73
C SER A 31 2.76 -3.43 -10.16
N MET A 32 2.68 -4.58 -9.49
CA MET A 32 1.43 -5.11 -8.96
C MET A 32 0.71 -4.14 -8.01
N TYR A 33 1.45 -3.44 -7.13
CA TYR A 33 0.82 -2.53 -6.16
C TYR A 33 0.09 -1.35 -6.84
N PRO A 34 0.73 -0.56 -7.73
CA PRO A 34 0.01 0.42 -8.54
C PRO A 34 -1.14 -0.14 -9.39
N LEU A 35 -0.95 -1.27 -10.06
CA LEU A 35 -1.98 -1.86 -10.92
C LEU A 35 -3.25 -2.28 -10.15
N LEU A 36 -3.09 -2.81 -8.93
CA LEU A 36 -4.24 -3.16 -8.10
C LEU A 36 -5.06 -1.92 -7.72
N TRP A 37 -4.41 -0.80 -7.42
CA TRP A 37 -5.10 0.47 -7.12
C TRP A 37 -5.77 1.08 -8.35
N ASP A 38 -5.11 1.03 -9.50
CA ASP A 38 -5.68 1.49 -10.78
C ASP A 38 -6.97 0.71 -11.10
N ASN A 39 -6.97 -0.61 -10.90
CA ASN A 39 -8.16 -1.46 -11.03
C ASN A 39 -9.29 -1.09 -10.04
N MET A 40 -8.96 -0.47 -8.91
CA MET A 40 -9.94 0.07 -7.94
C MET A 40 -10.36 1.51 -8.25
N GLY A 41 -9.89 2.09 -9.36
CA GLY A 41 -10.22 3.43 -9.82
C GLY A 41 -9.32 4.54 -9.27
N LEU A 42 -8.19 4.20 -8.65
CA LEU A 42 -7.20 5.17 -8.18
C LEU A 42 -5.99 5.17 -9.12
N ALA A 43 -5.92 6.19 -9.98
CA ALA A 43 -4.85 6.30 -10.96
C ALA A 43 -3.47 6.45 -10.29
N TYR A 44 -2.42 6.02 -10.99
CA TYR A 44 -1.06 6.02 -10.45
C TYR A 44 -0.56 7.39 -9.91
N PRO A 45 -0.81 8.55 -10.57
CA PRO A 45 -0.45 9.85 -10.01
C PRO A 45 -1.19 10.17 -8.70
N ASP A 46 -2.48 9.85 -8.63
CA ASP A 46 -3.33 10.09 -7.46
C ASP A 46 -2.91 9.21 -6.28
N LEU A 47 -2.51 7.97 -6.56
CA LEU A 47 -1.93 7.07 -5.56
C LEU A 47 -0.64 7.65 -4.95
N ILE A 48 0.23 8.25 -5.75
CA ILE A 48 1.44 8.90 -5.24
C ILE A 48 1.07 10.09 -4.35
N GLU A 49 0.14 10.94 -4.79
CA GLU A 49 -0.33 12.09 -4.02
C GLU A 49 -0.90 11.64 -2.66
N GLU A 50 -1.71 10.59 -2.66
CA GLU A 50 -2.30 10.02 -1.46
C GLU A 50 -1.23 9.50 -0.48
N LEU A 51 -0.20 8.80 -0.96
CA LEU A 51 0.89 8.33 -0.10
C LEU A 51 1.70 9.49 0.50
N VAL A 52 1.94 10.56 -0.27
CA VAL A 52 2.60 11.77 0.24
C VAL A 52 1.73 12.47 1.29
N ARG A 53 0.41 12.55 1.08
CA ARG A 53 -0.54 13.09 2.06
C ARG A 53 -0.49 12.29 3.36
N LEU A 54 -0.59 10.96 3.28
CA LEU A 54 -0.51 10.06 4.43
C LEU A 54 0.82 10.18 5.19
N ALA A 55 1.93 10.41 4.48
CA ALA A 55 3.23 10.62 5.08
C ALA A 55 3.27 11.92 5.89
N LYS A 56 2.71 13.03 5.37
CA LYS A 56 2.60 14.31 6.08
C LYS A 56 1.75 14.17 7.34
N GLU A 57 0.57 13.55 7.22
CA GLU A 57 -0.33 13.34 8.37
C GLU A 57 0.33 12.50 9.47
N MET A 58 1.08 11.46 9.10
CA MET A 58 1.81 10.64 10.06
C MET A 58 2.91 11.44 10.74
N PHE A 59 3.64 12.26 9.98
CA PHE A 59 4.68 13.13 10.53
C PHE A 59 4.09 14.11 11.55
N GLU A 60 3.03 14.84 11.19
CA GLU A 60 2.35 15.79 12.08
C GLU A 60 1.82 15.11 13.35
N LYS A 61 1.19 13.92 13.22
CA LYS A 61 0.74 13.14 14.37
C LYS A 61 1.91 12.79 15.28
N ARG A 62 3.04 12.32 14.75
CA ARG A 62 4.21 11.98 15.56
C ARG A 62 4.78 13.21 16.28
N GLU A 63 4.94 14.33 15.58
CA GLU A 63 5.48 15.56 16.18
C GLU A 63 4.55 16.14 17.25
N SER A 64 3.23 16.08 17.07
CA SER A 64 2.27 16.57 18.09
C SER A 64 2.30 15.80 19.41
N HIS A 65 2.81 14.56 19.42
CA HIS A 65 2.97 13.75 20.64
C HIS A 65 4.33 13.94 21.32
N LEU A 66 5.26 14.66 20.68
CA LEU A 66 6.61 14.93 21.19
C LEU A 66 6.73 16.29 21.89
N ILE A 67 5.65 17.06 21.95
CA ILE A 67 5.55 18.39 22.59
C ILE A 67 4.64 18.30 23.82
#